data_AF-A0A495M4X8-F1
#
_entry.id   AF-A0A495M4X8-F1
#
_cell.length_a   1.000
_cell.length_b   1.000
_cell.length_c   1.000
_cell.angle_alpha   90.00
_cell.angle_beta   90.00
_cell.angle_gamma   90.00
#
_symmetry.space_group_name_H-M   'P 1'
#
loop_
_entity.id
_entity.type
_entity.pdbx_description
1 polymer ?
#
loop_
_entity_poly.entity_id
_entity_poly.type
_entity_poly.pdbx_seq_one_letter_code
_entity_poly.pdbx_strand_id
1 'polypeptide(L)'
;MRYFVVIAFFFCNCLIAQEANNNMIKSDIKANFSVNVLEAYEENSFLKVKDFYQFLEIYSSKNSSEALQKQVKQNIYSLFKENVLVSDFFTSDKITIEKLLEKIASKGLKFELQNIQKEATSSNFWTASYALTISRDKETLQKNVQQKIYFYPEEKSFGSKRKEIWSILLGEIQ
;
A
#
# COMPACT_ATOMS: atom_id res chain seq x y z
N MET A 1 69.62 37.37 -7.19
CA MET A 1 68.30 37.89 -7.58
C MET A 1 67.79 37.16 -8.80
N ARG A 2 66.64 36.48 -8.70
CA ARG A 2 65.64 36.32 -9.76
C ARG A 2 64.45 35.56 -9.15
N TYR A 3 63.34 36.26 -9.02
CA TYR A 3 62.04 35.76 -8.57
C TYR A 3 61.48 34.74 -9.56
N PHE A 4 60.81 33.68 -9.11
CA PHE A 4 59.76 33.03 -9.91
C PHE A 4 58.69 32.37 -9.01
N VAL A 5 57.60 33.12 -8.84
CA VAL A 5 56.17 32.78 -8.86
C VAL A 5 55.74 31.37 -8.41
N VAL A 6 54.94 31.36 -7.33
CA VAL A 6 54.06 30.29 -6.87
C VAL A 6 52.90 30.10 -7.84
N ILE A 7 52.60 28.85 -8.24
CA ILE A 7 51.31 28.48 -8.82
C ILE A 7 50.72 27.35 -7.99
N ALA A 8 49.71 27.70 -7.19
CA ALA A 8 48.81 26.76 -6.56
C ALA A 8 47.84 26.22 -7.61
N PHE A 9 47.85 24.90 -7.84
CA PHE A 9 46.76 24.23 -8.56
C PHE A 9 45.85 23.56 -7.54
N PHE A 10 44.79 24.27 -7.19
CA PHE A 10 43.64 23.78 -6.45
C PHE A 10 42.63 23.30 -7.50
N PHE A 11 42.54 21.98 -7.74
CA PHE A 11 41.40 21.40 -8.44
C PHE A 11 40.90 20.16 -7.71
N CYS A 12 39.82 20.43 -6.98
CA CYS A 12 38.64 19.61 -6.74
C CYS A 12 38.48 18.43 -7.73
N ASN A 13 38.09 17.26 -7.23
CA ASN A 13 36.79 16.65 -7.55
C ASN A 13 36.65 15.32 -6.80
N CYS A 14 35.87 15.33 -5.72
CA CYS A 14 35.30 14.13 -5.14
C CYS A 14 34.36 13.50 -6.18
N LEU A 15 34.75 12.34 -6.72
CA LEU A 15 33.83 11.44 -7.41
C LEU A 15 33.05 10.65 -6.35
N ILE A 16 31.92 11.21 -5.92
CA ILE A 16 30.83 10.41 -5.35
C ILE A 16 29.59 10.80 -6.16
N ALA A 17 29.32 10.05 -7.22
CA ALA A 17 28.16 10.25 -8.06
C ALA A 17 27.39 8.93 -8.29
N GLN A 18 26.12 8.98 -7.91
CA GLN A 18 24.97 8.23 -8.47
C GLN A 18 24.83 6.72 -8.19
N GLU A 19 24.56 6.33 -6.94
CA GLU A 19 23.85 5.05 -6.66
C GLU A 19 22.37 5.26 -6.31
N ALA A 20 21.97 6.46 -5.89
CA ALA A 20 20.57 6.75 -5.53
C ALA A 20 19.60 6.75 -6.73
N ASN A 21 20.09 7.11 -7.93
CA ASN A 21 19.24 7.27 -9.12
C ASN A 21 18.81 5.91 -9.73
N ASN A 22 19.68 4.90 -9.70
CA ASN A 22 19.38 3.59 -10.28
C ASN A 22 18.27 2.84 -9.52
N ASN A 23 18.25 2.94 -8.19
CA ASN A 23 17.20 2.34 -7.37
C ASN A 23 15.84 3.02 -7.57
N MET A 24 15.82 4.33 -7.82
CA MET A 24 14.59 5.09 -8.06
C MET A 24 13.92 4.67 -9.38
N ILE A 25 14.70 4.53 -10.47
CA ILE A 25 14.21 4.06 -11.78
C ILE A 25 13.67 2.62 -11.68
N LYS A 26 14.36 1.75 -10.92
CA LYS A 26 13.92 0.35 -10.71
C LYS A 26 12.57 0.27 -9.96
N SER A 27 12.27 1.26 -9.12
CA SER A 27 11.03 1.30 -8.32
C SER A 27 9.86 2.01 -9.00
N ASP A 28 10.03 2.59 -10.19
CA ASP A 28 8.96 3.28 -10.90
C ASP A 28 8.14 2.33 -11.78
N ILE A 29 6.90 2.04 -11.37
CA ILE A 29 6.03 1.11 -12.10
C ILE A 29 5.72 1.60 -13.52
N LYS A 30 5.66 2.92 -13.76
CA LYS A 30 5.37 3.48 -15.09
C LYS A 30 6.54 3.29 -16.05
N ALA A 31 7.76 3.20 -15.53
CA ALA A 31 8.95 2.97 -16.34
C ALA A 31 9.10 1.49 -16.76
N ASN A 32 8.37 0.56 -16.10
CA ASN A 32 8.54 -0.87 -16.27
C ASN A 32 7.42 -1.56 -17.07
N PHE A 33 6.27 -0.90 -17.27
CA PHE A 33 5.08 -1.54 -17.85
C PHE A 33 4.36 -0.68 -18.89
N SER A 34 3.70 -1.36 -19.84
CA SER A 34 2.79 -0.73 -20.79
C SER A 34 1.49 -0.30 -20.11
N VAL A 35 0.74 0.61 -20.76
CA VAL A 35 -0.52 1.14 -20.25
C VAL A 35 -1.52 0.03 -19.90
N ASN A 36 -1.74 -0.94 -20.81
CA ASN A 36 -2.67 -2.05 -20.56
C ASN A 36 -2.27 -2.91 -19.36
N VAL A 37 -0.96 -3.05 -19.11
CA VAL A 37 -0.47 -3.79 -17.94
C VAL A 37 -0.72 -2.98 -16.66
N LEU A 38 -0.50 -1.66 -16.70
CA LEU A 38 -0.82 -0.76 -15.58
C LEU A 38 -2.31 -0.78 -15.24
N GLU A 39 -3.20 -0.82 -16.24
CA GLU A 39 -4.65 -0.98 -16.05
C GLU A 39 -4.99 -2.31 -15.37
N ALA A 40 -4.36 -3.41 -15.79
CA ALA A 40 -4.56 -4.71 -15.13
C ALA A 40 -4.07 -4.71 -13.67
N TYR A 41 -2.94 -4.04 -13.36
CA TYR A 41 -2.51 -3.84 -11.97
C TYR A 41 -3.52 -2.98 -11.20
N GLU A 42 -4.16 -2.01 -11.87
CA GLU A 42 -5.15 -1.11 -11.28
C GLU A 42 -6.38 -1.87 -10.83
N GLU A 43 -6.98 -2.60 -11.75
CA GLU A 43 -8.12 -3.47 -11.47
C GLU A 43 -7.80 -4.48 -10.36
N ASN A 44 -6.63 -5.13 -10.43
CA ASN A 44 -6.19 -6.08 -9.41
C ASN A 44 -6.05 -5.42 -8.03
N SER A 45 -5.51 -4.20 -7.97
CA SER A 45 -5.41 -3.49 -6.70
C SER A 45 -6.78 -3.15 -6.10
N PHE A 46 -7.77 -2.82 -6.93
CA PHE A 46 -9.12 -2.56 -6.46
C PHE A 46 -9.80 -3.83 -5.96
N LEU A 47 -9.53 -4.98 -6.58
CA LEU A 47 -9.94 -6.28 -6.04
C LEU A 47 -9.32 -6.52 -4.66
N LYS A 48 -8.04 -6.19 -4.49
CA LYS A 48 -7.36 -6.32 -3.18
C LYS A 48 -7.96 -5.43 -2.10
N VAL A 49 -8.43 -4.23 -2.46
CA VAL A 49 -9.21 -3.37 -1.55
C VAL A 49 -10.53 -4.05 -1.18
N LYS A 50 -11.25 -4.62 -2.15
CA LYS A 50 -12.51 -5.35 -1.88
C LYS A 50 -12.28 -6.55 -0.94
N ASP A 51 -11.24 -7.33 -1.18
CA ASP A 51 -10.86 -8.47 -0.33
C ASP A 51 -10.63 -8.04 1.12
N PHE A 52 -9.97 -6.89 1.34
CA PHE A 52 -9.77 -6.35 2.68
C PHE A 52 -11.09 -6.10 3.41
N TYR A 53 -12.05 -5.40 2.80
CA TYR A 53 -13.33 -5.12 3.44
C TYR A 53 -14.20 -6.38 3.60
N GLN A 54 -14.09 -7.33 2.68
CA GLN A 54 -14.73 -8.64 2.84
C GLN A 54 -14.15 -9.40 4.05
N PHE A 55 -12.83 -9.38 4.25
CA PHE A 55 -12.22 -9.96 5.44
C PHE A 55 -12.61 -9.22 6.73
N LEU A 56 -12.76 -7.89 6.70
CA LEU A 56 -13.27 -7.14 7.85
C LEU A 56 -14.71 -7.55 8.21
N GLU A 57 -15.57 -7.78 7.23
CA GLU A 57 -16.93 -8.28 7.46
C GLU A 57 -16.92 -9.65 8.14
N ILE A 58 -16.13 -10.60 7.62
CA ILE A 58 -15.98 -11.94 8.21
C ILE A 58 -15.42 -11.85 9.64
N TYR A 59 -14.43 -10.98 9.85
CA TYR A 59 -13.82 -10.76 11.17
C TYR A 59 -14.81 -10.12 12.16
N SER A 60 -15.66 -9.21 11.70
CA SER A 60 -16.66 -8.53 12.53
C SER A 60 -17.83 -9.44 12.89
N SER A 61 -18.05 -10.55 12.18
CA SER A 61 -19.17 -11.46 12.41
C SER A 61 -19.25 -11.95 13.86
N LYS A 62 -20.47 -11.92 14.41
CA LYS A 62 -20.77 -12.29 15.80
C LYS A 62 -20.52 -13.77 16.12
N ASN A 63 -20.50 -14.63 15.10
CA ASN A 63 -20.46 -16.09 15.25
C ASN A 63 -19.20 -16.73 14.65
N SER A 64 -18.13 -15.96 14.44
CA SER A 64 -16.87 -16.49 13.90
C SER A 64 -16.07 -17.25 14.97
N SER A 65 -15.66 -18.48 14.66
CA SER A 65 -14.78 -19.27 15.54
C SER A 65 -13.41 -18.60 15.72
N GLU A 66 -12.75 -18.86 16.85
CA GLU A 66 -11.42 -18.30 17.13
C GLU A 66 -10.39 -18.68 16.06
N ALA A 67 -10.42 -19.93 15.58
CA ALA A 67 -9.56 -20.40 14.51
C ALA A 67 -9.78 -19.61 13.20
N LEU A 68 -11.03 -19.34 12.83
CA LEU A 68 -11.37 -18.54 11.67
C LEU A 68 -10.92 -17.09 11.84
N GLN A 69 -11.15 -16.49 13.02
CA GLN A 69 -10.70 -15.12 13.30
C GLN A 69 -9.18 -14.98 13.19
N LYS A 70 -8.43 -15.97 13.68
CA LYS A 70 -6.96 -15.99 13.56
C LYS A 70 -6.51 -16.05 12.10
N GLN A 71 -7.12 -16.91 11.28
CA GLN A 71 -6.80 -17.02 9.86
C GLN A 71 -7.15 -15.73 9.10
N VAL A 72 -8.32 -15.14 9.36
CA VAL A 72 -8.74 -13.90 8.73
C VAL A 72 -7.84 -12.74 9.14
N LYS A 73 -7.43 -12.65 10.42
CA LYS A 73 -6.44 -11.68 10.90
C LYS A 73 -5.11 -11.80 10.13
N GLN A 74 -4.62 -13.02 9.90
CA GLN A 74 -3.41 -13.27 9.11
C GLN A 74 -3.58 -12.83 7.64
N ASN A 75 -4.72 -13.17 7.02
CA ASN A 75 -5.02 -12.75 5.66
C ASN A 75 -5.03 -11.23 5.54
N ILE A 76 -5.71 -10.52 6.46
CA ILE A 76 -5.73 -9.06 6.50
C ILE A 76 -4.31 -8.50 6.59
N TYR A 77 -3.48 -9.00 7.51
CA TYR A 77 -2.10 -8.52 7.63
C TYR A 77 -1.29 -8.74 6.35
N SER A 78 -1.48 -9.87 5.66
CA SER A 78 -0.79 -10.15 4.39
C SER A 78 -1.18 -9.20 3.25
N LEU A 79 -2.31 -8.50 3.35
CA LEU A 79 -2.72 -7.52 2.35
C LEU A 79 -1.95 -6.21 2.49
N PHE A 80 -1.46 -5.87 3.68
CA PHE A 80 -0.90 -4.56 3.98
C PHE A 80 0.62 -4.53 3.97
N LYS A 81 1.16 -3.34 3.67
CA LYS A 81 2.54 -2.99 4.00
C LYS A 81 2.72 -2.92 5.53
N GLU A 82 3.93 -3.21 5.98
CA GLU A 82 4.28 -3.14 7.40
C GLU A 82 4.06 -1.72 7.97
N ASN A 83 3.66 -1.65 9.24
CA ASN A 83 3.51 -0.42 10.02
C ASN A 83 2.57 0.65 9.42
N VAL A 84 1.58 0.22 8.64
CA VAL A 84 0.57 1.10 8.08
C VAL A 84 -0.45 1.55 9.13
N LEU A 85 -0.83 2.82 9.07
CA LEU A 85 -1.95 3.38 9.82
C LEU A 85 -3.18 3.55 8.94
N VAL A 86 -4.33 3.23 9.50
CA VAL A 86 -5.64 3.31 8.85
C VAL A 86 -6.59 4.23 9.60
N SER A 87 -7.52 4.82 8.87
CA SER A 87 -8.60 5.66 9.41
C SER A 87 -9.48 4.85 10.36
N ASP A 88 -9.75 5.38 11.56
CA ASP A 88 -10.74 4.82 12.45
C ASP A 88 -12.15 4.99 11.86
N PHE A 89 -12.95 3.93 11.88
CA PHE A 89 -14.32 4.01 11.41
C PHE A 89 -15.20 4.85 12.33
N PHE A 90 -14.88 4.94 13.62
CA PHE A 90 -15.73 5.57 14.63
C PHE A 90 -15.22 6.92 15.14
N THR A 91 -13.95 7.26 14.88
CA THR A 91 -13.35 8.56 15.23
C THR A 91 -12.62 9.17 14.04
N SER A 92 -11.99 10.33 14.22
CA SER A 92 -11.11 10.96 13.21
C SER A 92 -9.64 10.55 13.37
N ASP A 93 -9.35 9.58 14.24
CA ASP A 93 -7.99 9.17 14.55
C ASP A 93 -7.43 8.20 13.51
N LYS A 94 -6.09 8.12 13.47
CA LYS A 94 -5.37 7.08 12.73
C LYS A 94 -4.92 6.00 13.70
N ILE A 95 -5.24 4.75 13.38
CA ILE A 95 -4.96 3.59 14.23
C ILE A 95 -4.23 2.49 13.45
N THR A 96 -3.60 1.56 14.17
CA THR A 96 -3.02 0.36 13.54
C THR A 96 -4.13 -0.59 13.09
N ILE A 97 -3.82 -1.47 12.14
CA ILE A 97 -4.74 -2.54 11.73
C ILE A 97 -5.18 -3.38 12.94
N GLU A 98 -4.27 -3.69 13.87
CA GLU A 98 -4.61 -4.43 15.08
C GLU A 98 -5.69 -3.74 15.92
N LYS A 99 -5.52 -2.44 16.20
CA LYS A 99 -6.52 -1.66 16.95
C LYS A 99 -7.84 -1.56 16.19
N LEU A 100 -7.81 -1.49 14.86
CA LEU A 100 -9.03 -1.50 14.05
C LEU A 100 -9.77 -2.83 14.24
N LEU A 101 -9.07 -3.96 14.14
CA LEU A 101 -9.64 -5.30 14.32
C LEU A 101 -10.27 -5.44 15.71
N GLU A 102 -9.57 -5.04 16.77
CA GLU A 102 -10.13 -5.01 18.13
C GLU A 102 -11.42 -4.19 18.21
N LYS A 103 -11.47 -3.04 17.54
CA LYS A 103 -12.65 -2.17 17.52
C LYS A 103 -13.82 -2.73 16.73
N ILE A 104 -13.63 -3.63 15.77
CA ILE A 104 -14.71 -4.17 14.94
C ILE A 104 -15.13 -5.60 15.31
N ALA A 105 -14.34 -6.29 16.15
CA ALA A 105 -14.60 -7.66 16.56
C ALA A 105 -16.03 -7.84 17.09
N SER A 106 -16.72 -8.87 16.60
CA SER A 106 -18.07 -9.25 17.04
C SER A 106 -19.14 -8.14 16.95
N LYS A 107 -18.93 -7.11 16.12
CA LYS A 107 -19.91 -6.04 15.91
C LYS A 107 -20.94 -6.33 14.81
N GLY A 108 -20.69 -7.32 13.97
CA GLY A 108 -21.55 -7.69 12.84
C GLY A 108 -21.67 -6.57 11.80
N LEU A 109 -20.57 -5.87 11.52
CA LEU A 109 -20.51 -4.80 10.54
C LEU A 109 -20.54 -5.37 9.12
N LYS A 110 -21.22 -4.69 8.20
CA LYS A 110 -21.11 -4.92 6.76
C LYS A 110 -20.45 -3.74 6.08
N PHE A 111 -19.68 -4.03 5.03
CA PHE A 111 -18.91 -3.03 4.31
C PHE A 111 -19.25 -3.06 2.83
N GLU A 112 -19.67 -1.92 2.29
CA GLU A 112 -19.97 -1.76 0.87
C GLU A 112 -19.08 -0.67 0.27
N LEU A 113 -18.44 -1.00 -0.85
CA LEU A 113 -17.56 -0.11 -1.58
C LEU A 113 -18.23 0.34 -2.88
N GLN A 114 -18.15 1.62 -3.19
CA GLN A 114 -18.66 2.19 -4.43
C GLN A 114 -17.63 3.11 -5.06
N ASN A 115 -17.63 3.14 -6.40
CA ASN A 115 -16.87 4.09 -7.21
C ASN A 115 -15.37 4.09 -6.89
N ILE A 116 -14.76 2.90 -6.76
CA ILE A 116 -13.30 2.82 -6.60
C ILE A 116 -12.64 3.34 -7.86
N GLN A 117 -11.82 4.37 -7.72
CA GLN A 117 -11.11 5.01 -8.82
C GLN A 117 -9.70 5.41 -8.40
N LYS A 118 -8.78 5.46 -9.36
CA LYS A 118 -7.42 5.97 -9.17
C LYS A 118 -7.42 7.49 -9.29
N GLU A 119 -6.90 8.16 -8.26
CA GLU A 119 -6.77 9.62 -8.20
C GLU A 119 -5.42 10.10 -8.72
N ALA A 120 -4.35 9.44 -8.28
CA ALA A 120 -2.99 9.86 -8.59
C ALA A 120 -2.05 8.67 -8.63
N THR A 121 -1.00 8.76 -9.46
CA THR A 121 0.04 7.74 -9.55
C THR A 121 1.39 8.37 -9.27
N SER A 122 2.08 7.82 -8.28
CA SER A 122 3.48 8.07 -7.95
C SER A 122 4.36 6.93 -8.46
N SER A 123 5.69 7.01 -8.28
CA SER A 123 6.61 6.00 -8.81
C SER A 123 6.30 4.58 -8.31
N ASN A 124 6.04 4.40 -7.01
CA ASN A 124 5.84 3.07 -6.40
C ASN A 124 4.49 2.91 -5.68
N PHE A 125 3.53 3.79 -5.94
CA PHE A 125 2.16 3.65 -5.42
C PHE A 125 1.18 4.46 -6.25
N TRP A 126 -0.10 4.12 -6.16
CA TRP A 126 -1.18 5.05 -6.49
C TRP A 126 -2.05 5.34 -5.29
N THR A 127 -2.74 6.46 -5.38
CA THR A 127 -3.83 6.81 -4.47
C THR A 127 -5.14 6.42 -5.14
N ALA A 128 -5.92 5.59 -4.47
CA ALA A 128 -7.30 5.28 -4.85
C ALA A 128 -8.26 6.06 -3.95
N SER A 129 -9.39 6.46 -4.49
CA SER A 129 -10.53 6.98 -3.72
C SER A 129 -11.75 6.09 -3.92
N TYR A 130 -12.60 6.03 -2.90
CA TYR A 130 -13.86 5.30 -2.97
C TYR A 130 -14.82 5.76 -1.88
N ALA A 131 -16.12 5.53 -2.11
CA ALA A 131 -17.13 5.67 -1.08
C ALA A 131 -17.26 4.35 -0.30
N LEU A 132 -17.16 4.42 1.02
CA LEU A 132 -17.35 3.31 1.94
C LEU A 132 -18.63 3.51 2.73
N THR A 133 -19.53 2.55 2.65
CA THR A 133 -20.71 2.45 3.52
C THR A 133 -20.49 1.34 4.53
N ILE A 134 -20.55 1.69 5.81
CA ILE A 134 -20.47 0.76 6.94
C ILE A 134 -21.87 0.67 7.54
N SER A 135 -22.43 -0.53 7.61
CA SER A 135 -23.76 -0.73 8.18
C SER A 135 -23.76 -1.71 9.34
N ARG A 136 -24.65 -1.47 10.30
CA ARG A 136 -24.95 -2.35 11.43
C ARG A 136 -26.43 -2.24 11.76
N ASP A 137 -27.16 -3.33 11.59
CA ASP A 137 -28.61 -3.39 11.80
C ASP A 137 -29.36 -2.31 10.99
N LYS A 138 -29.76 -1.19 11.62
CA LYS A 138 -30.45 -0.05 10.97
C LYS A 138 -29.58 1.21 10.83
N GLU A 139 -28.38 1.20 11.39
CA GLU A 139 -27.46 2.33 11.35
C GLU A 139 -26.51 2.19 10.16
N THR A 140 -26.31 3.29 9.44
CA THR A 140 -25.36 3.39 8.33
C THR A 140 -24.45 4.60 8.52
N LEU A 141 -23.18 4.40 8.19
CA LEU A 141 -22.16 5.44 8.16
C LEU A 141 -21.51 5.43 6.79
N GLN A 142 -21.51 6.57 6.12
CA GLN A 142 -20.85 6.73 4.83
C GLN A 142 -19.62 7.62 4.99
N LYS A 143 -18.51 7.21 4.39
CA LYS A 143 -17.26 7.96 4.33
C LYS A 143 -16.69 7.94 2.92
N ASN A 144 -16.08 9.05 2.51
CA ASN A 144 -15.16 9.04 1.38
C ASN A 144 -13.77 8.69 1.90
N VAL A 145 -13.14 7.71 1.28
CA VAL A 145 -11.87 7.15 1.72
C VAL A 145 -10.82 7.37 0.65
N GLN A 146 -9.62 7.74 1.08
CA GLN A 146 -8.43 7.74 0.23
C GLN A 146 -7.44 6.70 0.74
N GLN A 147 -6.99 5.81 -0.14
CA GLN A 147 -6.06 4.74 0.20
C GLN A 147 -4.85 4.74 -0.72
N LYS A 148 -3.66 4.63 -0.13
CA LYS A 148 -2.45 4.31 -0.89
C LYS A 148 -2.37 2.82 -1.18
N ILE A 149 -1.97 2.47 -2.39
CA ILE A 149 -1.72 1.08 -2.81
C ILE A 149 -0.33 1.03 -3.42
N TYR A 150 0.56 0.29 -2.78
CA TYR A 150 1.98 0.20 -3.12
C TYR A 150 2.25 -0.91 -4.12
N PHE A 151 3.22 -0.64 -4.99
CA PHE A 151 3.83 -1.62 -5.88
C PHE A 151 5.31 -1.69 -5.58
N TYR A 152 5.85 -2.89 -5.44
CA TYR A 152 7.29 -3.05 -5.35
C TYR A 152 7.72 -4.34 -6.05
N PRO A 153 8.92 -4.32 -6.65
CA PRO A 153 9.51 -5.51 -7.23
C PRO A 153 9.91 -6.47 -6.12
N GLU A 154 9.54 -7.74 -6.29
CA GLU A 154 9.90 -8.86 -5.43
C GLU A 154 10.57 -9.93 -6.29
N GLU A 155 11.77 -10.37 -5.91
CA GLU A 155 12.42 -11.49 -6.58
C GLU A 155 11.83 -12.81 -6.09
N LYS A 156 11.15 -13.54 -6.97
CA LYS A 156 10.65 -14.89 -6.67
C LYS A 156 11.45 -15.94 -7.41
N SER A 157 11.73 -17.03 -6.69
CA SER A 157 12.43 -18.19 -7.24
C SER A 157 11.43 -19.23 -7.72
N PHE A 158 11.59 -19.67 -8.96
CA PHE A 158 10.84 -20.73 -9.61
C PHE A 158 11.81 -21.85 -10.00
N GLY A 159 12.05 -22.78 -9.08
CA GLY A 159 13.12 -23.76 -9.21
C GLY A 159 14.49 -23.07 -9.22
N SER A 160 15.25 -23.23 -10.32
CA SER A 160 16.56 -22.58 -10.51
C SER A 160 16.49 -21.18 -11.12
N LYS A 161 15.30 -20.71 -11.55
CA LYS A 161 15.13 -19.39 -12.19
C LYS A 161 14.65 -18.36 -11.19
N ARG A 162 15.24 -17.17 -11.19
CA ARG A 162 14.72 -16.00 -10.45
C ARG A 162 14.00 -15.08 -11.42
N LYS A 163 12.82 -14.60 -11.01
CA LYS A 163 12.04 -13.64 -11.77
C LYS A 163 11.59 -12.52 -10.84
N GLU A 164 11.73 -11.28 -11.30
CA GLU A 164 11.15 -10.13 -10.63
C GLU A 164 9.64 -10.09 -10.90
N ILE A 165 8.84 -10.08 -9.84
CA ILE A 165 7.39 -9.99 -9.87
C ILE A 165 7.01 -8.77 -9.05
N TRP A 166 6.08 -7.97 -9.55
CA TRP A 166 5.60 -6.82 -8.81
C TRP A 166 4.45 -7.23 -7.90
N SER A 167 4.65 -7.02 -6.61
CA SER A 167 3.66 -7.31 -5.58
C SER A 167 2.87 -6.04 -5.25
N ILE A 168 1.57 -6.21 -5.05
CA ILE A 168 0.64 -5.16 -4.61
C ILE A 168 0.49 -5.25 -3.10
N LEU A 169 0.63 -4.16 -2.36
CA LEU A 169 0.28 -4.10 -0.94
C LEU A 169 -0.57 -2.87 -0.64
N LEU A 170 -1.56 -3.06 0.21
CA LEU A 170 -2.40 -2.00 0.74
C LEU A 170 -1.59 -1.12 1.71
N GLY A 171 -1.85 0.17 1.62
CA GLY A 171 -1.19 1.22 2.39
C GLY A 171 -2.16 1.98 3.27
N GLU A 172 -1.73 3.19 3.62
CA GLU A 172 -2.44 4.08 4.52
C GLU A 172 -3.84 4.42 4.01
N ILE A 173 -4.79 4.48 4.94
CA ILE A 173 -6.20 4.83 4.69
C ILE A 173 -6.48 6.16 5.40
N GLN A 174 -7.07 7.11 4.68
CA GLN A 174 -7.50 8.41 5.17
C GLN A 174 -9.02 8.51 5.07
#